data_AF-A0A7S1M8B4-F1
#
_entry.id   AF-A0A7S1M8B4-F1
#
_cell.length_a   1.000
_cell.length_b   1.000
_cell.length_c   1.000
_cell.angle_alpha   90.00
_cell.angle_beta   90.00
_cell.angle_gamma   90.00
#
_symmetry.space_group_name_H-M   'P 1'
#
loop_
_entity.id
_entity.type
_entity.pdbx_description
1 polymer ?
#
loop_
_entity_poly.entity_id
_entity_poly.type
_entity_poly.pdbx_seq_one_letter_code
_entity_poly.pdbx_strand_id
1 'polypeptide(L)'
;GLSNLNTTPLAAATFNSPKAKEVFAAMGIFSSEECDARQEVMLENYNSVLGIEVQMMAEMVETGILPACAKDMAKYKDAPFLKGDREAVYTGIKTETDKLKDLFAKKPHELAEEATYLCDTIKPQMAAVRKLVDQAEGLLETGLYPFPTYEAMIYSHHS
;
A
#
# COMPACT_ATOMS: atom_id res chain seq x y z
N GLY A 1 -5.29 -25.80 17.49
CA GLY A 1 -3.97 -25.13 17.42
C GLY A 1 -4.10 -23.71 17.92
N LEU A 2 -2.98 -23.03 18.20
CA LEU A 2 -2.99 -21.59 18.52
C LEU A 2 -3.44 -20.79 17.29
N SER A 3 -4.32 -19.82 17.48
CA SER A 3 -4.81 -18.96 16.39
C SER A 3 -3.68 -18.08 15.84
N ASN A 4 -3.58 -17.99 14.51
CA ASN A 4 -2.68 -17.06 13.82
C ASN A 4 -3.52 -16.08 13.00
N LEU A 5 -3.73 -14.88 13.52
CA LEU A 5 -4.50 -13.80 12.88
C LEU A 5 -3.53 -12.75 12.38
N ASN A 6 -3.05 -12.92 11.16
CA ASN A 6 -1.98 -12.13 10.57
C ASN A 6 -2.45 -10.83 9.90
N THR A 7 -3.76 -10.57 9.86
CA THR A 7 -4.32 -9.37 9.25
C THR A 7 -5.20 -8.61 10.24
N THR A 8 -5.20 -7.28 10.11
CA THR A 8 -5.99 -6.38 10.96
C THR A 8 -7.48 -6.67 10.90
N PRO A 9 -8.12 -6.93 9.74
CA PRO A 9 -9.54 -7.28 9.69
C PRO A 9 -9.88 -8.54 10.50
N LEU A 10 -9.04 -9.59 10.41
CA LEU A 10 -9.23 -10.82 11.18
C LEU A 10 -9.06 -10.61 12.69
N ALA A 11 -8.08 -9.79 13.08
CA ALA A 11 -7.84 -9.44 14.48
C ALA A 11 -9.01 -8.62 15.06
N ALA A 12 -9.50 -7.62 14.31
CA ALA A 12 -10.64 -6.80 14.71
C ALA A 12 -11.92 -7.63 14.86
N ALA A 13 -12.18 -8.56 13.94
CA ALA A 13 -13.30 -9.50 14.04
C ALA A 13 -13.20 -10.40 15.28
N THR A 14 -11.99 -10.83 15.65
CA THR A 14 -11.78 -11.68 16.83
C THR A 14 -11.94 -10.90 18.13
N PHE A 15 -11.54 -9.62 18.16
CA PHE A 15 -11.76 -8.72 19.30
C PHE A 15 -13.25 -8.64 19.67
N ASN A 16 -14.14 -8.67 18.67
CA ASN A 16 -15.58 -8.60 18.86
C ASN A 16 -16.28 -9.97 18.96
N SER A 17 -15.52 -11.06 19.09
CA SER A 17 -16.09 -12.41 19.18
C SER A 17 -16.89 -12.62 20.48
N PRO A 18 -17.89 -13.52 20.50
CA PRO A 18 -18.68 -13.78 21.71
C PRO A 18 -17.83 -14.14 22.93
N LYS A 19 -16.77 -14.93 22.72
CA LYS A 19 -15.81 -15.31 23.76
C LYS A 19 -15.03 -14.11 24.29
N ALA A 20 -14.61 -13.19 23.43
CA ALA A 20 -13.91 -11.98 23.85
C ALA A 20 -14.84 -11.05 24.63
N LYS A 21 -16.08 -10.84 24.13
CA LYS A 21 -17.11 -10.06 24.83
C LYS A 21 -17.42 -10.60 26.22
N GLU A 22 -17.54 -11.93 26.37
CA GLU A 22 -17.80 -12.57 27.66
C GLU A 22 -16.66 -12.29 28.66
N VAL A 23 -15.41 -12.41 28.23
CA VAL A 23 -14.25 -12.12 29.08
C VAL A 23 -14.19 -10.63 29.46
N PHE A 24 -14.39 -9.72 28.50
CA PHE A 24 -14.37 -8.28 28.78
C PHE A 24 -15.50 -7.86 29.73
N ALA A 25 -16.70 -8.42 29.56
CA ALA A 25 -17.82 -8.16 30.45
C ALA A 25 -17.57 -8.71 31.86
N ALA A 26 -17.08 -9.95 31.96
CA ALA A 26 -16.76 -10.58 33.25
C ALA A 26 -15.67 -9.82 34.02
N MET A 27 -14.73 -9.18 33.33
CA MET A 27 -13.67 -8.37 33.92
C MET A 27 -14.07 -6.91 34.16
N GLY A 28 -15.27 -6.49 33.77
CA GLY A 28 -15.73 -5.10 33.88
C GLY A 28 -14.92 -4.11 33.03
N ILE A 29 -14.36 -4.58 31.91
CA ILE A 29 -13.53 -3.77 31.01
C ILE A 29 -14.38 -3.11 29.91
N PHE A 30 -15.19 -3.92 29.22
CA PHE A 30 -16.11 -3.45 28.17
C PHE A 30 -17.44 -4.20 28.24
N SER A 31 -18.51 -3.50 27.92
CA SER A 31 -19.81 -4.07 27.56
C SER A 31 -19.80 -4.60 26.12
N SER A 32 -20.86 -5.32 25.73
CA SER A 32 -21.01 -5.80 24.34
C SER A 32 -21.04 -4.64 23.35
N GLU A 33 -21.81 -3.60 23.65
CA GLU A 33 -21.98 -2.42 22.80
C GLU A 33 -20.66 -1.65 22.64
N GLU A 34 -19.85 -1.56 23.71
CA GLU A 34 -18.52 -0.96 23.64
C GLU A 34 -17.54 -1.79 22.79
N CYS A 35 -17.64 -3.13 22.83
CA CYS A 35 -16.84 -3.98 21.95
C CYS A 35 -17.21 -3.79 20.48
N ASP A 36 -18.51 -3.69 20.18
CA ASP A 36 -19.03 -3.41 18.83
C ASP A 36 -18.51 -2.06 18.32
N ALA A 37 -18.71 -1.00 19.09
CA ALA A 37 -18.22 0.34 18.75
C ALA A 37 -16.69 0.38 18.58
N ARG A 38 -15.95 -0.36 19.41
CA ARG A 38 -14.49 -0.42 19.30
C ARG A 38 -14.04 -1.13 18.02
N GLN A 39 -14.73 -2.20 17.61
CA GLN A 39 -14.46 -2.87 16.34
C GLN A 39 -14.69 -1.93 15.17
N GLU A 40 -15.79 -1.19 15.17
CA GLU A 40 -16.10 -0.20 14.13
C GLU A 40 -14.98 0.83 13.99
N VAL A 41 -14.54 1.42 15.11
CA VAL A 41 -13.42 2.37 15.15
C VAL A 41 -12.11 1.75 14.65
N MET A 42 -11.83 0.48 14.96
CA MET A 42 -10.63 -0.21 14.46
C MET A 42 -10.68 -0.35 12.93
N LEU A 43 -11.84 -0.74 12.38
CA LEU A 43 -12.02 -0.91 10.94
C LEU A 43 -12.01 0.43 10.19
N GLU A 44 -12.67 1.46 10.73
CA GLU A 44 -12.66 2.81 10.15
C GLU A 44 -11.24 3.38 10.06
N ASN A 45 -10.46 3.25 11.14
CA ASN A 45 -9.06 3.68 11.15
C ASN A 45 -8.23 2.92 10.11
N TYR A 46 -8.41 1.59 10.04
CA TYR A 46 -7.71 0.77 9.06
C TYR A 46 -8.04 1.18 7.62
N ASN A 47 -9.33 1.35 7.29
CA ASN A 47 -9.79 1.73 5.96
C ASN A 47 -9.28 3.12 5.59
N SER A 48 -9.35 4.07 6.52
CA SER A 48 -8.93 5.46 6.30
C SER A 48 -7.42 5.56 6.05
N VAL A 49 -6.60 4.95 6.91
CA VAL A 49 -5.14 4.98 6.77
C VAL A 49 -4.72 4.33 5.46
N LEU A 50 -5.21 3.13 5.18
CA LEU A 50 -4.85 2.42 3.96
C LEU A 50 -5.38 3.12 2.70
N GLY A 51 -6.55 3.76 2.78
CA GLY A 51 -7.09 4.60 1.71
C GLY A 51 -6.18 5.78 1.37
N ILE A 52 -5.65 6.46 2.39
CA ILE A 52 -4.67 7.54 2.21
C ILE A 52 -3.37 6.99 1.59
N GLU A 53 -2.86 5.86 2.09
CA GLU A 53 -1.64 5.25 1.55
C GLU A 53 -1.76 4.90 0.06
N VAL A 54 -2.91 4.38 -0.37
CA VAL A 54 -3.17 4.07 -1.79
C VAL A 54 -3.17 5.32 -2.65
N GLN A 55 -3.87 6.37 -2.22
CA GLN A 55 -3.94 7.64 -2.95
C GLN A 55 -2.57 8.29 -3.04
N MET A 56 -1.84 8.37 -1.92
CA MET A 56 -0.49 8.91 -1.88
C MET A 56 0.47 8.13 -2.77
N MET A 57 0.42 6.79 -2.75
CA MET A 57 1.24 5.96 -3.63
C MET A 57 0.97 6.27 -5.11
N ALA A 58 -0.30 6.34 -5.52
CA ALA A 58 -0.67 6.66 -6.89
C ALA A 58 -0.18 8.06 -7.29
N GLU A 59 -0.37 9.06 -6.43
CA GLU A 59 0.07 10.43 -6.68
C GLU A 59 1.60 10.54 -6.80
N MET A 60 2.35 9.90 -5.89
CA MET A 60 3.82 9.86 -5.94
C MET A 60 4.33 9.22 -7.23
N VAL A 61 3.67 8.16 -7.70
CA VAL A 61 4.01 7.51 -8.97
C VAL A 61 3.69 8.41 -10.16
N GLU A 62 2.50 9.02 -10.20
CA GLU A 62 2.05 9.85 -11.32
C GLU A 62 2.83 11.16 -11.46
N THR A 63 3.18 11.79 -10.34
CA THR A 63 3.81 13.12 -10.32
C THR A 63 5.33 13.07 -10.21
N GLY A 64 5.88 11.99 -9.64
CA GLY A 64 7.32 11.82 -9.44
C GLY A 64 7.91 10.78 -10.39
N ILE A 65 7.54 9.50 -10.19
CA ILE A 65 8.21 8.36 -10.85
C ILE A 65 8.00 8.38 -12.36
N LEU A 66 6.76 8.49 -12.86
CA LEU A 66 6.48 8.41 -14.29
C LEU A 66 7.14 9.55 -15.10
N PRO A 67 7.15 10.82 -14.63
CA PRO A 67 7.93 11.87 -15.27
C PRO A 67 9.44 11.60 -15.28
N ALA A 68 10.00 11.02 -14.20
CA ALA A 68 11.41 10.63 -14.16
C ALA A 68 11.72 9.53 -15.19
N CYS A 69 10.88 8.49 -15.27
CA CYS A 69 10.96 7.42 -16.27
C CYS A 69 10.90 7.96 -17.70
N ALA A 70 10.02 8.93 -17.98
CA ALA A 70 9.91 9.55 -19.29
C ALA A 70 11.17 10.35 -19.67
N LYS A 71 11.74 11.11 -18.71
CA LYS A 71 13.01 11.84 -18.91
C LYS A 71 14.17 10.90 -19.16
N ASP A 72 14.23 9.79 -18.43
CA ASP A 72 15.25 8.75 -18.60
C ASP A 72 15.15 8.09 -19.97
N MET A 73 13.96 7.64 -20.38
CA MET A 73 13.72 7.05 -21.70
C MET A 73 14.11 7.98 -22.85
N ALA A 74 13.96 9.29 -22.69
CA ALA A 74 14.35 10.26 -23.70
C ALA A 74 15.86 10.25 -24.01
N LYS A 75 16.71 9.84 -23.04
CA LYS A 75 18.16 9.73 -23.22
C LYS A 75 18.58 8.60 -24.17
N TYR A 76 17.73 7.58 -24.31
CA TYR A 76 18.03 6.39 -25.11
C TYR A 76 17.45 6.43 -26.53
N LYS A 77 16.89 7.57 -26.96
CA LYS A 77 16.28 7.72 -28.30
C LYS A 77 17.27 7.41 -29.43
N ASP A 78 18.50 7.92 -29.32
CA ASP A 78 19.54 7.76 -30.34
C ASP A 78 20.37 6.48 -30.18
N ALA A 79 20.22 5.78 -29.04
CA ALA A 79 20.91 4.54 -28.72
C ALA A 79 19.96 3.52 -28.05
N PRO A 80 18.91 3.06 -28.75
CA PRO A 80 17.86 2.23 -28.16
C PRO A 80 18.36 0.86 -27.67
N PHE A 81 19.51 0.39 -28.15
CA PHE A 81 20.11 -0.87 -27.70
C PHE A 81 20.68 -0.81 -26.26
N LEU A 82 20.87 0.39 -25.69
CA LEU A 82 21.37 0.59 -24.32
C LEU A 82 20.26 0.66 -23.26
N LYS A 83 18.99 0.77 -23.67
CA LYS A 83 17.89 1.01 -22.73
C LYS A 83 17.61 -0.18 -21.79
N GLY A 84 17.98 -1.40 -22.18
CA GLY A 84 17.73 -2.62 -21.39
C GLY A 84 16.24 -2.81 -21.08
N ASP A 85 15.92 -3.25 -19.86
CA ASP A 85 14.55 -3.57 -19.44
C ASP A 85 13.68 -2.35 -19.07
N ARG A 86 14.22 -1.14 -19.17
CA ARG A 86 13.56 0.12 -18.73
C ARG A 86 12.16 0.29 -19.31
N GLU A 87 11.99 0.07 -20.60
CA GLU A 87 10.69 0.25 -21.27
C GLU A 87 9.63 -0.68 -20.67
N ALA A 88 9.95 -1.95 -20.48
CA ALA A 88 9.02 -2.93 -19.91
C ALA A 88 8.67 -2.58 -18.46
N VAL A 89 9.66 -2.21 -17.64
CA VAL A 89 9.45 -1.82 -16.24
C VAL A 89 8.60 -0.57 -16.15
N TYR A 90 8.91 0.49 -16.91
CA TYR A 90 8.22 1.77 -16.83
C TYR A 90 6.77 1.68 -17.34
N THR A 91 6.52 0.92 -18.42
CA THR A 91 5.17 0.62 -18.86
C THR A 91 4.42 -0.18 -17.79
N GLY A 92 5.08 -1.17 -17.17
CA GLY A 92 4.51 -1.95 -16.07
C GLY A 92 4.07 -1.06 -14.89
N ILE A 93 4.89 -0.09 -14.49
CA ILE A 93 4.56 0.87 -13.41
C ILE A 93 3.24 1.58 -13.75
N LYS A 94 3.11 2.12 -14.97
CA LYS A 94 1.87 2.79 -15.40
C LYS A 94 0.68 1.85 -15.35
N THR A 95 0.80 0.65 -15.93
CA THR A 95 -0.29 -0.33 -16.01
C THR A 95 -0.76 -0.78 -14.63
N GLU A 96 0.16 -1.15 -13.73
CA GLU A 96 -0.21 -1.61 -12.40
C GLU A 96 -0.74 -0.47 -11.52
N THR A 97 -0.29 0.78 -11.75
CA THR A 97 -0.83 1.96 -11.05
C THR A 97 -2.25 2.30 -11.52
N ASP A 98 -2.53 2.23 -12.81
CA ASP A 98 -3.89 2.42 -13.34
C ASP A 98 -4.84 1.35 -12.78
N LYS A 99 -4.39 0.10 -12.80
CA LYS A 99 -5.13 -1.03 -12.22
C LYS A 99 -5.39 -0.83 -10.72
N LEU A 100 -4.41 -0.32 -9.97
CA LEU A 100 -4.58 0.02 -8.55
C LEU A 100 -5.69 1.07 -8.37
N LYS A 101 -5.67 2.14 -9.15
CA LYS A 101 -6.70 3.21 -9.11
C LYS A 101 -8.08 2.65 -9.45
N ASP A 102 -8.18 1.81 -10.48
CA ASP A 102 -9.44 1.20 -10.90
C ASP A 102 -10.01 0.24 -9.86
N LEU A 103 -9.16 -0.57 -9.21
CA LEU A 103 -9.58 -1.45 -8.11
C LEU A 103 -10.02 -0.63 -6.89
N PHE A 104 -9.26 0.40 -6.53
CA PHE A 104 -9.57 1.24 -5.38
C PHE A 104 -10.89 2.02 -5.56
N ALA A 105 -11.22 2.43 -6.79
CA ALA A 105 -12.50 3.06 -7.11
C ALA A 105 -13.69 2.11 -6.95
N LYS A 106 -13.48 0.78 -6.98
CA LYS A 106 -14.50 -0.26 -6.87
C LYS A 106 -14.60 -0.87 -5.46
N LYS A 107 -13.87 -0.34 -4.49
CA LYS A 107 -13.93 -0.85 -3.11
C LYS A 107 -15.36 -0.77 -2.57
N PRO A 108 -15.80 -1.76 -1.77
CA PRO A 108 -17.09 -1.69 -1.09
C PRO A 108 -17.08 -0.58 -0.03
N HIS A 109 -18.27 -0.21 0.45
CA HIS A 109 -18.45 0.87 1.43
C HIS A 109 -18.86 0.37 2.83
N GLU A 110 -19.14 -0.93 2.98
CA GLU A 110 -19.37 -1.56 4.27
C GLU A 110 -18.03 -1.78 4.99
N LEU A 111 -17.89 -1.30 6.23
CA LEU A 111 -16.60 -1.20 6.93
C LEU A 111 -15.77 -2.50 6.91
N ALA A 112 -16.39 -3.63 7.27
CA ALA A 112 -15.70 -4.91 7.36
C ALA A 112 -15.36 -5.49 5.99
N GLU A 113 -16.24 -5.32 5.01
CA GLU A 113 -16.01 -5.77 3.63
C GLU A 113 -14.91 -4.92 2.96
N GLU A 114 -14.92 -3.61 3.20
CA GLU A 114 -13.89 -2.69 2.73
C GLU A 114 -12.54 -3.04 3.35
N ALA A 115 -12.48 -3.28 4.67
CA ALA A 115 -11.23 -3.67 5.33
C ALA A 115 -10.66 -4.97 4.74
N THR A 116 -11.52 -5.94 4.46
CA THR A 116 -11.14 -7.21 3.83
C THR A 116 -10.66 -6.99 2.40
N TYR A 117 -11.40 -6.22 1.60
CA TYR A 117 -11.04 -5.90 0.21
C TYR A 117 -9.72 -5.14 0.13
N LEU A 118 -9.52 -4.15 1.00
CA LEU A 118 -8.28 -3.39 1.06
C LEU A 118 -7.10 -4.31 1.46
N CYS A 119 -7.31 -5.22 2.40
CA CYS A 119 -6.29 -6.19 2.82
C CYS A 119 -5.91 -7.19 1.72
N ASP A 120 -6.90 -7.83 1.11
CA ASP A 120 -6.70 -9.02 0.30
C ASP A 120 -6.57 -8.71 -1.20
N THR A 121 -7.04 -7.53 -1.64
CA THR A 121 -6.97 -7.11 -3.05
C THR A 121 -6.05 -5.90 -3.24
N ILE A 122 -6.23 -4.84 -2.46
CA ILE A 122 -5.50 -3.58 -2.68
C ILE A 122 -4.05 -3.67 -2.22
N LYS A 123 -3.76 -4.20 -1.03
CA LYS A 123 -2.36 -4.33 -0.56
C LYS A 123 -1.48 -5.17 -1.49
N PRO A 124 -1.92 -6.34 -2.00
CA PRO A 124 -1.15 -7.06 -3.02
C PRO A 124 -0.90 -6.25 -4.28
N GLN A 125 -1.88 -5.46 -4.73
CA GLN A 125 -1.73 -4.59 -5.90
C GLN A 125 -0.74 -3.44 -5.62
N MET A 126 -0.76 -2.83 -4.44
CA MET A 126 0.25 -1.85 -4.02
C MET A 126 1.66 -2.46 -4.02
N ALA A 127 1.80 -3.71 -3.56
CA ALA A 127 3.07 -4.42 -3.58
C ALA A 127 3.57 -4.68 -5.02
N ALA A 128 2.66 -4.94 -5.97
CA ALA A 128 3.01 -5.09 -7.38
C ALA A 128 3.56 -3.78 -7.98
N VAL A 129 2.90 -2.65 -7.71
CA VAL A 129 3.39 -1.32 -8.12
C VAL A 129 4.76 -1.05 -7.49
N ARG A 130 4.88 -1.23 -6.17
CA ARG A 130 6.13 -1.02 -5.43
C ARG A 130 7.28 -1.83 -6.01
N LYS A 131 7.07 -3.12 -6.29
CA LYS A 131 8.11 -3.98 -6.85
C LYS A 131 8.69 -3.44 -8.16
N LEU A 132 7.85 -2.87 -9.03
CA LEU A 132 8.29 -2.28 -10.29
C LEU A 132 9.00 -0.93 -10.08
N VAL A 133 8.54 -0.12 -9.12
CA VAL A 133 9.22 1.12 -8.73
C VAL A 133 10.60 0.84 -8.15
N ASP A 134 10.72 -0.16 -7.26
CA ASP A 134 11.99 -0.60 -6.68
C ASP A 134 12.96 -1.08 -7.77
N GLN A 135 12.45 -1.76 -8.82
CA GLN A 135 13.25 -2.12 -9.99
C GLN A 135 13.67 -0.91 -10.82
N ALA A 136 12.78 0.08 -10.99
CA ALA A 136 13.10 1.32 -11.71
C ALA A 136 14.15 2.15 -10.98
N GLU A 137 14.18 2.17 -9.64
CA GLU A 137 15.22 2.84 -8.85
C GLU A 137 16.62 2.36 -9.24
N GLY A 138 16.80 1.05 -9.46
CA GLY A 138 18.08 0.48 -9.90
C GLY A 138 18.44 0.72 -11.38
N LEU A 139 17.49 1.19 -12.19
CA LEU A 139 17.69 1.47 -13.62
C LEU A 139 17.83 2.97 -13.91
N LEU A 140 17.15 3.81 -13.13
CA LEU A 140 17.16 5.25 -13.29
C LEU A 140 18.52 5.83 -12.93
N GLU A 141 18.94 6.85 -13.68
CA GLU A 141 20.08 7.67 -13.28
C GLU A 141 19.77 8.38 -11.96
N THR A 142 20.73 8.39 -11.03
CA THR A 142 20.58 8.97 -9.68
C THR A 142 20.03 10.40 -9.70
N GLY A 143 20.46 11.25 -10.65
CA GLY A 143 20.00 12.63 -10.76
C GLY A 143 18.56 12.81 -11.28
N LEU A 144 17.96 11.75 -11.82
CA LEU A 144 16.57 11.74 -12.29
C LEU A 144 15.61 11.15 -11.26
N TYR A 145 16.10 10.34 -10.32
CA TYR A 145 15.24 9.71 -9.33
C TYR A 145 14.67 10.78 -8.38
N PRO A 146 13.33 10.90 -8.24
CA PRO A 146 12.71 12.06 -7.61
C PRO A 146 12.66 12.01 -6.08
N PHE A 147 12.96 10.84 -5.48
CA PHE A 147 12.84 10.60 -4.05
C PHE A 147 14.19 10.18 -3.46
N PRO A 148 14.44 10.44 -2.16
CA PRO A 148 15.64 9.92 -1.52
C PRO A 148 15.60 8.38 -1.48
N THR A 149 16.72 7.76 -1.82
CA THR A 149 16.88 6.30 -1.67
C THR A 149 16.88 5.92 -0.18
N TYR A 150 16.70 4.64 0.11
CA TYR A 150 16.82 4.15 1.50
C TYR A 150 18.19 4.46 2.11
N GLU A 151 19.26 4.38 1.33
CA GLU A 151 20.60 4.73 1.79
C GLU A 151 20.69 6.21 2.19
N ALA A 152 20.13 7.11 1.37
CA ALA A 152 20.08 8.53 1.67
C ALA A 152 19.25 8.81 2.93
N MET A 153 18.09 8.17 3.09
CA MET A 153 17.26 8.35 4.29
C MET A 153 17.93 7.84 5.57
N ILE A 154 18.67 6.73 5.51
CA ILE A 154 19.28 6.08 6.69
C ILE A 154 20.63 6.72 7.05
N TYR A 155 21.45 7.08 6.06
CA TYR A 155 22.83 7.49 6.28
C TYR A 155 23.13 8.97 6.02
N SER A 156 22.14 9.80 5.62
CA SER A 156 22.34 11.24 5.37
C SER A 156 22.96 12.03 6.53
N HIS A 157 22.84 11.55 7.77
CA HIS A 157 23.42 12.18 8.96
C HIS A 157 24.83 11.70 9.33
N HIS A 158 25.39 10.69 8.66
CA HIS A 158 26.72 10.14 8.94
C HIS A 158 27.86 10.88 8.20
N SER A 159 27.65 12.16 7.89
CA SER A 159 28.61 13.03 7.20
C SER A 159 29.42 13.87 8.18
#